data_AF-A0A6B8KJY1-F1
#
_entry.id   AF-A0A6B8KJY1-F1
#
_cell.length_a   1.000
_cell.length_b   1.000
_cell.length_c   1.000
_cell.angle_alpha   90.00
_cell.angle_beta   90.00
_cell.angle_gamma   90.00
#
_symmetry.space_group_name_H-M   'P 1'
#
loop_
_entity.id
_entity.type
_entity.pdbx_description
1 polymer ?
#
loop_
_entity_poly.entity_id
_entity_poly.type
_entity_poly.pdbx_seq_one_letter_code
_entity_poly.pdbx_strand_id
1 'polypeptide(L)'
;MAPVVAREIISLIEDRRALWACFNAEFPDRVRGSLDDLRYRLTSLRGKCAAGGPLDSVIAALGKTIRHFFDTVEQYNLTTLRCDSRDPDWRAFETALKALRKSVAYQISALADSYAIPLQGELADCLPRYDSPSEPSIDHH
;
A
#
# COMPACT_ATOMS: atom_id res chain seq x y z
N MET A 1 -4.12 10.17 20.50
CA MET A 1 -4.90 10.30 19.25
C MET A 1 -4.11 9.78 18.03
N ALA A 2 -2.87 10.23 17.80
CA ALA A 2 -2.04 9.74 16.69
C ALA A 2 -1.84 8.20 16.61
N PRO A 3 -1.60 7.47 17.72
CA PRO A 3 -1.44 6.00 17.66
C PRO A 3 -2.71 5.26 17.23
N VAL A 4 -3.89 5.82 17.51
CA VAL A 4 -5.18 5.24 17.11
C VAL A 4 -5.36 5.38 15.60
N VAL A 5 -5.09 6.57 15.06
CA VAL A 5 -5.18 6.81 13.62
C VAL A 5 -4.13 6.00 12.85
N ALA A 6 -2.91 5.86 13.38
CA ALA A 6 -1.89 4.99 12.79
C ALA A 6 -2.36 3.54 12.69
N ARG A 7 -2.99 3.01 13.75
CA ARG A 7 -3.57 1.66 13.74
C ARG A 7 -4.74 1.55 12.76
N GLU A 8 -5.62 2.55 12.68
CA GLU A 8 -6.70 2.58 11.70
C GLU A 8 -6.17 2.55 10.26
N ILE A 9 -5.09 3.29 9.95
CA ILE A 9 -4.45 3.25 8.63
C ILE A 9 -3.89 1.85 8.33
N ILE A 10 -3.16 1.26 9.27
CA ILE A 10 -2.55 -0.07 9.10
C ILE A 10 -3.65 -1.12 8.87
N SER A 11 -4.69 -1.16 9.71
CA SER A 11 -5.80 -2.10 9.57
C SER A 11 -6.56 -1.91 8.25
N LEU A 12 -6.75 -0.66 7.80
CA LEU A 12 -7.39 -0.38 6.51
C LEU A 12 -6.59 -0.91 5.32
N ILE A 13 -5.28 -1.04 5.44
CA ILE A 13 -4.40 -1.52 4.39
C ILE A 13 -4.24 -3.04 4.45
N GLU A 14 -4.10 -3.62 5.65
CA GLU A 14 -4.03 -5.07 5.86
C GLU A 14 -5.26 -5.80 5.31
N ASP A 15 -6.46 -5.25 5.49
CA ASP A 15 -7.72 -5.88 5.05
C ASP A 15 -7.89 -5.87 3.51
N ARG A 16 -7.03 -5.17 2.77
CA ARG A 16 -7.21 -4.98 1.31
C ARG A 16 -6.50 -6.06 0.53
N ARG A 17 -7.25 -7.09 0.16
CA ARG A 17 -6.81 -8.14 -0.78
C ARG A 17 -6.17 -7.58 -2.06
N ALA A 18 -6.62 -6.45 -2.59
CA ALA A 18 -6.02 -5.82 -3.78
C ALA A 18 -4.53 -5.47 -3.62
N LEU A 19 -4.05 -5.33 -2.38
CA LEU A 19 -2.66 -5.02 -2.06
C LEU A 19 -1.81 -6.27 -1.80
N TRP A 20 -2.41 -7.39 -1.40
CA TRP A 20 -1.67 -8.57 -0.91
C TRP A 20 -1.99 -9.89 -1.63
N ALA A 21 -3.11 -9.98 -2.36
CA ALA A 21 -3.51 -11.21 -3.03
C ALA A 21 -2.56 -11.59 -4.18
N CYS A 22 -2.22 -12.88 -4.27
CA CYS A 22 -1.50 -13.45 -5.40
C CYS A 22 -2.31 -13.30 -6.70
N PHE A 23 -1.62 -12.95 -7.79
CA PHE A 23 -2.15 -12.52 -9.09
C PHE A 23 -3.09 -13.50 -9.84
N ASN A 24 -3.41 -14.66 -9.27
CA ASN A 24 -4.02 -15.78 -10.00
C ASN A 24 -5.51 -15.58 -10.34
N ALA A 25 -6.14 -14.48 -9.91
CA ALA A 25 -7.49 -14.07 -10.31
C ALA A 25 -7.74 -12.57 -10.03
N GLU A 26 -6.83 -11.70 -10.46
CA GLU A 26 -7.06 -10.25 -10.33
C GLU A 26 -8.10 -9.78 -11.34
N PHE A 27 -9.08 -9.02 -10.86
CA PHE A 27 -10.13 -8.40 -11.65
C PHE A 27 -9.87 -6.89 -11.66
N PRO A 28 -9.37 -6.29 -12.76
CA PRO A 28 -8.92 -4.90 -12.78
C PRO A 28 -9.98 -3.87 -12.34
N ASP A 29 -11.24 -4.13 -12.63
CA ASP A 29 -12.40 -3.37 -12.16
C ASP A 29 -12.55 -3.42 -10.63
N ARG A 30 -12.38 -4.60 -10.02
CA ARG A 30 -12.44 -4.77 -8.56
C ARG A 30 -11.25 -4.12 -7.87
N VAL A 31 -10.05 -4.18 -8.47
CA VAL A 31 -8.87 -3.47 -7.98
C VAL A 31 -9.14 -1.97 -7.96
N ARG A 32 -9.68 -1.42 -9.06
CA ARG A 32 -10.07 -0.01 -9.12
C ARG A 32 -11.06 0.37 -8.01
N GLY A 33 -12.16 -0.38 -7.89
CA GLY A 33 -13.17 -0.11 -6.86
C GLY A 33 -12.61 -0.17 -5.44
N SER A 34 -11.73 -1.13 -5.16
CA SER A 34 -11.05 -1.24 -3.85
C SER A 34 -10.14 -0.05 -3.56
N LEU A 35 -9.42 0.47 -4.56
CA LEU A 35 -8.52 1.61 -4.40
C LEU A 35 -9.27 2.93 -4.27
N ASP A 36 -10.41 3.07 -4.95
CA ASP A 36 -11.29 4.24 -4.78
C ASP A 36 -11.89 4.30 -3.37
N ASP A 37 -12.41 3.18 -2.83
CA ASP A 37 -12.89 3.11 -1.44
C ASP A 37 -11.76 3.39 -0.44
N LEU A 38 -10.54 2.88 -0.70
CA LEU A 38 -9.38 3.17 0.14
C LEU A 38 -9.05 4.67 0.15
N ARG A 39 -9.05 5.35 -1.00
CA ARG A 39 -8.82 6.80 -1.08
C ARG A 39 -9.86 7.61 -0.30
N TYR A 40 -11.12 7.21 -0.39
CA TYR A 40 -12.20 7.86 0.34
C TYR A 40 -11.96 7.75 1.87
N ARG A 41 -11.65 6.55 2.36
CA ARG A 41 -11.38 6.31 3.78
C ARG A 41 -10.13 7.02 4.27
N LEU A 42 -9.05 7.00 3.49
CA LEU A 42 -7.83 7.76 3.78
C LEU A 42 -8.11 9.26 3.90
N THR A 43 -8.91 9.83 3.00
CA THR A 43 -9.29 11.24 3.04
C THR A 43 -10.12 11.56 4.30
N SER A 44 -11.04 10.67 4.69
CA SER A 44 -11.80 10.79 5.93
C SER A 44 -10.89 10.77 7.17
N LEU A 45 -9.90 9.87 7.21
CA LEU A 45 -8.90 9.82 8.28
C LEU A 45 -8.02 11.07 8.32
N ARG A 46 -7.63 11.57 7.15
CA ARG A 46 -6.81 12.79 7.03
C ARG A 46 -7.49 13.99 7.69
N GLY A 47 -8.80 14.12 7.54
CA GLY A 47 -9.58 15.19 8.18
C GLY A 47 -9.57 15.15 9.71
N LYS A 48 -9.16 14.03 10.32
CA LYS A 48 -9.00 13.87 11.77
C LYS A 48 -7.57 14.17 12.26
N CYS A 49 -6.62 14.34 11.34
CA CYS A 49 -5.21 14.58 11.66
C CYS A 49 -4.90 16.07 11.79
N ALA A 50 -3.84 16.38 12.56
CA ALA A 50 -3.25 17.71 12.53
C ALA A 50 -2.59 17.97 11.18
N ALA A 51 -2.97 19.06 10.50
CA ALA A 51 -2.41 19.45 9.21
C ALA A 51 -0.89 19.63 9.31
N GLY A 52 -0.15 19.09 8.33
CA GLY A 52 1.31 19.10 8.30
C GLY A 52 1.98 18.12 9.28
N GLY A 53 1.20 17.35 10.05
CA GLY A 53 1.74 16.32 10.93
C GLY A 53 2.27 15.08 10.19
N PRO A 54 2.96 14.16 10.89
CA PRO A 54 3.48 12.94 10.29
C PRO A 54 2.40 12.08 9.63
N LEU A 55 1.25 11.90 10.29
CA LEU A 55 0.13 11.12 9.75
C LEU A 55 -0.54 11.80 8.55
N ASP A 56 -0.65 13.13 8.56
CA ASP A 56 -1.15 13.90 7.42
C ASP A 56 -0.25 13.68 6.19
N SER A 57 1.06 13.68 6.40
CA SER A 57 2.07 13.43 5.36
C SER A 57 2.01 12.00 4.82
N VAL A 58 1.89 11.00 5.70
CA VAL A 58 1.76 9.59 5.29
C VAL A 58 0.47 9.35 4.49
N ILE A 59 -0.66 9.90 4.95
CA ILE A 59 -1.93 9.76 4.23
C ILE A 59 -1.87 10.47 2.87
N ALA A 60 -1.25 11.65 2.81
CA ALA A 60 -1.03 12.37 1.55
C ALA A 60 -0.13 11.58 0.59
N ALA A 61 0.93 10.93 1.09
CA ALA A 61 1.82 10.08 0.31
C ALA A 61 1.06 8.86 -0.26
N LEU A 62 0.29 8.16 0.58
CA LEU A 62 -0.54 7.02 0.15
C LEU A 62 -1.54 7.44 -0.94
N GLY A 63 -2.22 8.57 -0.73
CA GLY A 63 -3.15 9.13 -1.72
C GLY A 63 -2.47 9.46 -3.04
N LYS A 64 -1.24 9.99 -3.02
CA LYS A 64 -0.44 10.28 -4.21
C LYS A 64 -0.03 9.00 -4.94
N THR A 65 0.37 7.96 -4.22
CA THR A 65 0.72 6.66 -4.81
C THR A 65 -0.48 6.02 -5.50
N ILE A 66 -1.65 6.02 -4.87
CA ILE A 66 -2.87 5.47 -5.49
C ILE A 66 -3.28 6.31 -6.71
N ARG A 67 -3.16 7.65 -6.64
CA ARG A 67 -3.42 8.51 -7.80
C ARG A 67 -2.48 8.20 -8.96
N HIS A 68 -1.19 8.04 -8.69
CA HIS A 68 -0.21 7.72 -9.73
C HIS A 68 -0.53 6.39 -10.43
N PHE A 69 -1.00 5.39 -9.67
CA PHE A 69 -1.50 4.15 -10.26
C PHE A 69 -2.66 4.42 -11.23
N PHE A 70 -3.68 5.19 -10.82
CA PHE A 70 -4.80 5.51 -11.69
C PHE A 70 -4.41 6.29 -12.93
N ASP A 71 -3.53 7.27 -12.81
CA ASP A 71 -3.01 8.02 -13.95
C ASP A 71 -2.25 7.09 -14.93
N THR A 72 -1.54 6.08 -14.41
CA THR A 72 -0.79 5.10 -15.22
C THR A 72 -1.71 4.15 -15.98
N VAL A 73 -2.85 3.78 -15.40
CA VAL A 73 -3.79 2.81 -16.00
C VAL A 73 -5.00 3.46 -16.66
N GLU A 74 -5.07 4.79 -16.70
CA GLU A 74 -6.21 5.56 -17.22
C GLU A 74 -6.54 5.22 -18.68
N GLN A 75 -5.51 4.96 -19.48
CA GLN A 75 -5.64 4.63 -20.90
C GLN A 75 -6.24 3.22 -21.15
N TYR A 76 -6.32 2.36 -20.14
CA TYR A 76 -6.81 0.98 -20.28
C TYR A 76 -8.27 0.85 -19.85
N ASN A 77 -9.04 0.06 -20.60
CA ASN A 77 -10.40 -0.28 -20.17
C ASN A 77 -10.39 -1.42 -19.16
N LEU A 78 -10.30 -1.06 -17.87
CA LEU A 78 -10.25 -2.03 -16.76
C LEU A 78 -11.53 -2.87 -16.61
N THR A 79 -12.66 -2.48 -17.20
CA THR A 79 -13.90 -3.29 -17.16
C THR A 79 -13.84 -4.49 -18.09
N THR A 80 -13.12 -4.35 -19.20
CA THR A 80 -12.98 -5.40 -20.23
C THR A 80 -11.65 -6.11 -20.15
N LEU A 81 -10.63 -5.50 -19.52
CA LEU A 81 -9.31 -6.09 -19.38
C LEU A 81 -9.40 -7.44 -18.64
N ARG A 82 -8.70 -8.45 -19.16
CA ARG A 82 -8.68 -9.81 -18.62
C ARG A 82 -7.28 -10.18 -18.19
N CYS A 83 -7.20 -11.13 -17.25
CA CYS A 83 -5.94 -11.71 -16.80
C CYS A 83 -5.33 -12.59 -17.90
N ASP A 84 -4.63 -11.97 -18.84
CA ASP A 84 -3.91 -12.64 -19.92
C ASP A 84 -2.47 -12.12 -20.02
N SER A 85 -1.49 -12.97 -19.66
CA SER A 85 -0.08 -12.62 -19.72
C SER A 85 0.43 -12.32 -21.13
N ARG A 86 -0.32 -12.66 -22.18
CA ARG A 86 0.00 -12.33 -23.58
C ARG A 86 -0.52 -10.96 -23.99
N ASP A 87 -1.50 -10.42 -23.27
CA ASP A 87 -2.05 -9.09 -23.50
C ASP A 87 -1.06 -8.02 -22.97
N PRO A 88 -0.57 -7.10 -23.82
CA PRO A 88 0.30 -6.01 -23.38
C PRO A 88 -0.37 -5.06 -22.37
N ASP A 89 -1.67 -4.82 -22.46
CA ASP A 89 -2.40 -3.93 -21.56
C ASP A 89 -2.52 -4.57 -20.18
N TRP A 90 -2.72 -5.90 -20.14
CA TRP A 90 -2.70 -6.65 -18.89
C TRP A 90 -1.32 -6.58 -18.23
N ARG A 91 -0.24 -6.80 -18.98
CA ARG A 91 1.12 -6.73 -18.44
C ARG A 91 1.46 -5.33 -17.92
N ALA A 92 0.98 -4.29 -18.58
CA ALA A 92 1.16 -2.91 -18.11
C ALA A 92 0.39 -2.65 -16.81
N PHE A 93 -0.88 -3.09 -16.73
CA PHE A 93 -1.67 -3.04 -15.51
C PHE A 93 -1.01 -3.82 -14.36
N GLU A 94 -0.56 -5.05 -14.62
CA GLU A 94 0.12 -5.90 -13.64
C GLU A 94 1.40 -5.23 -13.11
N THR A 95 2.18 -4.62 -14.00
CA THR A 95 3.39 -3.88 -13.64
C THR A 95 3.07 -2.66 -12.76
N ALA A 96 2.05 -1.89 -13.13
CA ALA A 96 1.59 -0.74 -12.34
C ALA A 96 1.09 -1.19 -10.96
N LEU A 97 0.36 -2.30 -10.88
CA LEU A 97 -0.14 -2.86 -9.62
C LEU A 97 1.01 -3.36 -8.73
N LYS A 98 2.03 -4.02 -9.30
CA LYS A 98 3.25 -4.41 -8.56
C LYS A 98 3.97 -3.19 -7.98
N ALA A 99 4.10 -2.11 -8.76
CA ALA A 99 4.72 -0.86 -8.30
C ALA A 99 3.91 -0.22 -7.17
N LEU A 100 2.58 -0.13 -7.31
CA LEU A 100 1.68 0.35 -6.26
C LEU A 100 1.85 -0.44 -4.95
N ARG A 101 1.79 -1.77 -5.03
CA ARG A 101 1.94 -2.67 -3.87
C ARG A 101 3.26 -2.44 -3.15
N LYS A 102 4.37 -2.37 -3.90
CA LYS A 102 5.70 -2.09 -3.34
C LYS A 102 5.78 -0.74 -2.64
N SER A 103 5.22 0.31 -3.23
CA SER A 103 5.22 1.65 -2.64
C SER A 103 4.36 1.74 -1.38
N VAL A 104 3.17 1.12 -1.39
CA VAL A 104 2.29 1.09 -0.21
C VAL A 104 2.91 0.27 0.92
N ALA A 105 3.45 -0.91 0.60
CA ALA A 105 4.22 -1.74 1.53
C ALA A 105 5.30 -0.92 2.26
N TYR A 106 6.16 -0.23 1.52
CA TYR A 106 7.22 0.60 2.09
C TYR A 106 6.68 1.69 3.04
N GLN A 107 5.63 2.40 2.62
CA GLN A 107 5.03 3.48 3.43
C GLN A 107 4.40 2.95 4.72
N ILE A 108 3.80 1.75 4.68
CA ILE A 108 3.15 1.13 5.83
C ILE A 108 4.16 0.51 6.80
N SER A 109 5.23 -0.11 6.31
CA SER A 109 6.33 -0.56 7.17
C SER A 109 6.94 0.61 7.95
N ALA A 110 7.28 1.70 7.26
CA ALA A 110 7.83 2.89 7.91
C ALA A 110 6.88 3.48 8.96
N LEU A 111 5.56 3.46 8.70
CA LEU A 111 4.55 3.89 9.66
C LEU A 111 4.48 2.93 10.86
N ALA A 112 4.44 1.64 10.62
CA ALA A 112 4.38 0.61 11.66
C ALA A 112 5.58 0.70 12.61
N ASP A 113 6.79 0.83 12.05
CA ASP A 113 8.03 1.01 12.81
C ASP A 113 8.00 2.30 13.65
N SER A 114 7.55 3.41 13.06
CA SER A 114 7.47 4.71 13.74
C SER A 114 6.51 4.72 14.94
N TYR A 115 5.51 3.84 14.95
CA TYR A 115 4.50 3.74 16.01
C TYR A 115 4.60 2.44 16.82
N ALA A 116 5.63 1.62 16.59
CA ALA A 116 5.80 0.29 17.19
C ALA A 116 4.53 -0.58 17.09
N ILE A 117 3.86 -0.56 15.94
CA ILE A 117 2.65 -1.35 15.68
C ILE A 117 3.06 -2.63 14.94
N PRO A 118 2.82 -3.82 15.50
CA PRO A 118 3.13 -5.06 14.80
C PRO A 118 2.20 -5.22 13.59
N LEU A 119 2.76 -5.53 12.43
CA LEU A 119 2.02 -5.89 11.23
C LEU A 119 1.54 -7.34 11.31
N GLN A 120 0.37 -7.63 10.73
CA GLN A 120 -0.28 -8.93 10.78
C GLN A 120 -0.63 -9.49 9.39
N GLY A 121 -0.84 -10.80 9.33
CA GLY A 121 -1.37 -11.50 8.14
C GLY A 121 -0.43 -11.49 6.94
N GLU A 122 -1.01 -11.59 5.73
CA GLU A 122 -0.29 -11.67 4.45
C GLU A 122 0.64 -10.47 4.20
N LEU A 123 0.35 -9.32 4.82
CA LEU A 123 1.21 -8.13 4.77
C LEU A 123 2.58 -8.39 5.40
N ALA A 124 2.62 -9.01 6.58
CA ALA A 124 3.87 -9.33 7.26
C ALA A 124 4.74 -10.30 6.44
N ASP A 125 4.10 -11.20 5.67
CA ASP A 125 4.78 -12.16 4.80
C ASP A 125 5.25 -11.55 3.47
N CYS A 126 4.57 -10.52 2.97
CA CYS A 126 4.89 -9.87 1.70
C CYS A 126 5.93 -8.76 1.82
N LEU A 127 6.19 -8.26 3.03
CA LEU A 127 7.20 -7.26 3.25
C LEU A 127 8.59 -7.90 3.19
N PRO A 128 9.56 -7.30 2.48
CA PRO A 128 10.94 -7.68 2.67
C PRO A 128 11.23 -7.46 4.15
N ARG A 129 11.49 -8.53 4.90
CA ARG A 129 11.95 -8.43 6.29
C ARG A 129 13.09 -7.43 6.27
N TYR A 130 12.88 -6.30 6.92
CA TYR A 130 13.93 -5.32 7.10
C TYR A 130 15.00 -6.06 7.89
N ASP A 131 16.07 -6.51 7.23
CA ASP A 131 17.25 -6.98 7.94
C ASP A 131 17.67 -5.77 8.77
N SER A 132 17.39 -5.86 10.06
CA SER A 132 17.90 -4.88 11.01
C SER A 132 19.40 -4.86 10.81
N PRO A 133 20.04 -3.68 10.63
CA PRO A 133 21.49 -3.64 10.61
C PRO A 133 21.95 -4.22 11.94
N SER A 134 22.47 -5.44 11.89
CA SER A 134 23.05 -6.13 13.03
C SER A 134 24.02 -5.16 13.69
N GLU A 135 23.75 -4.79 14.94
CA GLU A 135 24.64 -3.96 15.75
C GLU A 135 26.06 -4.53 15.63
N PRO A 136 27.07 -3.72 15.29
CA PRO A 136 28.43 -4.21 15.33
C PRO A 136 28.74 -4.55 16.79
N SER A 137 28.92 -5.85 17.08
CA SER A 137 29.59 -6.30 18.29
C SER A 137 30.92 -5.56 18.39
N ILE A 138 30.99 -4.59 19.28
CA ILE A 138 32.26 -4.01 19.70
C ILE A 138 32.89 -5.06 20.62
N ASP A 139 33.71 -5.91 20.03
CA ASP A 139 34.68 -6.70 20.77
C ASP A 139 35.68 -5.73 21.42
N HIS A 140 35.57 -5.57 22.74
CA HIS A 140 36.65 -5.02 23.54
C HIS A 140 37.66 -6.14 23.82
N HIS A 141 38.84 -6.02 23.23
CA HIS A 141 40.05 -6.72 23.67
C HIS A 141 41.12 -5.69 24.02
#